data_AF-A0A496YDE0-F1
#
_entry.id   AF-A0A496YDE0-F1
#
_cell.length_a   1.000
_cell.length_b   1.000
_cell.length_c   1.000
_cell.angle_alpha   90.00
_cell.angle_beta   90.00
_cell.angle_gamma   90.00
#
_symmetry.space_group_name_H-M   'P 1'
#
loop_
_entity.id
_entity.type
_entity.pdbx_description
1 polymer ?
#
loop_
_entity_poly.entity_id
_entity_poly.type
_entity_poly.pdbx_seq_one_letter_code
_entity_poly.pdbx_strand_id
1 'polypeptide(L)' 'VTNTIPLKPDAEASGKITVLSVAEILGETIKRIYNSHSVSTLFV' A
#
# COMPACT_ATOMS: atom_id res chain seq x y z
N VAL A 1 -6.94 -7.20 -2.93
CA VAL A 1 -5.91 -6.54 -3.77
C VAL A 1 -5.48 -5.23 -3.11
N THR A 2 -4.36 -4.64 -3.49
CA THR A 2 -3.90 -3.35 -2.93
C THR A 2 -4.30 -2.16 -3.80
N ASN A 3 -4.44 -0.98 -3.19
CA ASN A 3 -4.73 0.28 -3.89
C ASN A 3 -3.52 0.91 -4.60
N THR A 4 -2.52 0.12 -5.00
CA THR A 4 -1.36 0.59 -5.77
C THR A 4 -1.74 0.99 -7.20
N ILE A 5 -2.81 0.41 -7.72
CA ILE A 5 -3.40 0.74 -9.02
C ILE A 5 -4.91 0.95 -8.81
N PRO A 6 -5.50 2.04 -9.33
CA PRO A 6 -6.94 2.26 -9.28
C PRO A 6 -7.70 1.13 -9.99
N LEU A 7 -8.81 0.70 -9.40
CA LEU A 7 -9.67 -0.30 -10.04
C LEU A 7 -10.41 0.33 -11.23
N LYS A 8 -10.70 -0.51 -12.22
CA LYS A 8 -11.64 -0.15 -13.29
C LYS A 8 -13.07 -0.19 -12.76
N PRO A 9 -14.02 0.58 -13.34
CA PRO A 9 -15.41 0.62 -12.87
C PRO A 9 -16.07 -0.75 -12.73
N ASP A 10 -15.84 -1.66 -13.68
CA ASP A 10 -16.41 -3.02 -13.66
C ASP A 10 -15.87 -3.87 -12.49
N ALA A 11 -14.63 -3.60 -12.06
CA ALA A 11 -14.00 -4.29 -10.94
C ALA A 11 -14.45 -3.68 -9.59
N GLU A 12 -14.69 -2.38 -9.52
CA GLU A 12 -15.28 -1.74 -8.33
C GLU A 12 -16.71 -2.21 -8.07
N ALA A 13 -17.47 -2.49 -9.13
CA ALA A 13 -18.82 -3.03 -9.03
C ALA A 13 -18.86 -4.51 -8.54
N SER A 14 -17.72 -5.20 -8.47
CA SER A 14 -17.64 -6.59 -8.06
C SER A 14 -17.55 -6.73 -6.53
N GLY A 15 -18.59 -7.26 -5.90
CA GLY A 15 -18.61 -7.55 -4.45
C GLY A 15 -17.61 -8.63 -3.98
N LYS A 16 -16.81 -9.20 -4.90
CA LYS A 16 -15.78 -10.19 -4.58
C LYS A 16 -14.41 -9.55 -4.30
N ILE A 17 -14.22 -8.28 -4.64
CA ILE A 17 -12.92 -7.63 -4.58
C ILE A 17 -12.85 -6.73 -3.34
N THR A 18 -11.97 -7.08 -2.41
CA THR A 18 -11.62 -6.20 -1.28
C THR A 18 -10.32 -5.46 -1.60
N VAL A 19 -10.36 -4.13 -1.50
CA VAL A 19 -9.19 -3.25 -1.67
C VAL A 19 -8.58 -2.95 -0.31
N LEU A 20 -7.28 -3.20 -0.18
CA LEU A 20 -6.49 -2.90 1.01
C LEU A 20 -5.57 -1.72 0.73
N SER A 21 -5.43 -0.82 1.70
CA SER A 21 -4.51 0.31 1.58
C SER A 21 -3.09 -0.11 1.90
N VAL A 22 -2.13 0.31 1.08
CA VAL A 22 -0.69 0.22 1.37
C VAL A 22 -0.07 1.55 1.79
N ALA A 23 -0.89 2.60 1.93
CA ALA A 23 -0.41 3.96 2.20
C ALA A 23 0.42 4.06 3.49
N GLU A 24 0.06 3.31 4.52
CA GLU A 24 0.78 3.30 5.80
C GLU A 24 2.23 2.82 5.64
N ILE A 25 2.43 1.65 5.01
CA ILE A 25 3.75 1.07 4.78
C ILE A 25 4.59 1.98 3.87
N LEU A 26 3.99 2.56 2.84
CA LEU A 26 4.67 3.49 1.94
C LEU A 26 5.09 4.78 2.65
N GLY A 27 4.20 5.35 3.47
CA GLY A 27 4.49 6.55 4.26
C GLY A 27 5.62 6.33 5.25
N GLU A 28 5.61 5.22 5.97
CA GLU A 28 6.66 4.85 6.91
C GLU A 28 7.98 4.56 6.19
N THR A 29 7.93 3.94 5.00
CA THR A 29 9.11 3.75 4.15
C THR A 29 9.75 5.09 3.77
N ILE A 30 8.96 6.07 3.31
CA ILE A 30 9.45 7.42 2.96
C ILE A 30 10.11 8.08 4.17
N LYS A 31 9.45 8.03 5.34
CA LYS A 31 9.98 8.59 6.58
C LYS A 31 11.32 7.93 6.98
N ARG A 32 11.45 6.62 6.81
CA ARG A 32 12.68 5.90 7.13
C ARG A 32 13.82 6.24 6.18
N ILE A 33 13.55 6.31 4.88
CA ILE A 33 14.53 6.76 3.88
C ILE A 33 15.03 8.15 4.23
N TYR A 34 14.12 9.08 4.56
CA TYR A 34 14.48 10.44 4.94
C TYR A 34 15.38 10.49 6.19
N ASN A 35 15.07 9.68 7.21
CA ASN A 35 15.84 9.62 8.45
C ASN A 35 17.07 8.68 8.38
N SER A 36 17.40 8.12 7.21
CA SER A 36 18.44 7.08 7.06
C SER A 36 18.25 5.87 7.99
N HIS A 37 16.99 5.57 8.33
CA HIS A 37 16.62 4.37 9.08
C HIS A 37 16.46 3.17 8.14
N SER A 38 16.70 1.97 8.67
CA SER A 38 16.52 0.73 7.89
C SER A 38 15.06 0.54 7.48
N VAL A 39 14.83 0.36 6.18
CA VAL A 39 13.52 -0.02 5.62
C VAL A 39 13.25 -1.52 5.83
N SER A 40 14.30 -2.34 5.96
CA SER A 40 14.18 -3.79 6.12
C SER A 40 13.39 -4.20 7.37
N THR A 41 13.26 -3.33 8.38
CA THR A 41 12.45 -3.64 9.57
C THR A 41 10.94 -3.53 9.33
N LEU A 42 10.48 -3.18 8.11
CA LEU A 42 9.07 -3.23 7.73
C LEU A 42 8.64 -4.60 7.18
N PHE A 43 9.57 -5.54 7.04
CA PHE A 43 9.34 -6.89 6.48
C PHE A 43 9.27 -7.99 7.55
N VAL A 44 8.93 -7.64 8.79
CA VAL A 44 8.76 -8.57 9.93
C VAL A 44 7.30 -8.92 10.19
#